data_AF-A0A836VID3-F1
#
_entry.id   AF-A0A836VID3-F1
#
_cell.length_a   1.000
_cell.length_b   1.000
_cell.length_c   1.000
_cell.angle_alpha   90.00
_cell.angle_beta   90.00
_cell.angle_gamma   90.00
#
_symmetry.space_group_name_H-M   'P 1'
#
loop_
_entity.id
_entity.type
_entity.pdbx_description
1 polymer ?
#
loop_
_entity_poly.entity_id
_entity_poly.type
_entity_poly.pdbx_seq_one_letter_code
_entity_poly.pdbx_strand_id
1 'polypeptide(L)'
;MARARETSAAQRREDCRRLIGDLDAQLASRAATEQRKSAVEEELTGVGAQLLQQESREEELRAGRAEALSLVRQRQQLGDEFERTEERLTCLRSEAERLRSDWDRDEELLRATAEIERDYDTHRELMSTERELTAQMSQHIALESEIAGVEGEIREQRFAVERRQEHYRGRCESIKAQRERLDIVLSESNSITERLEQLKKARLEEERAEARRRQHEELIHQRLKLVGHLEREEGRLRDRLALASDQVEETKARLAACGEMKARLEQKHREIDGLRKREAELERLREQGTQLGARLESARRRLMELQQTSDFLGPEGERVTDGAAWRQCPLCGSALDEAHRQLLERELADREAKRVAEVRALQGVVSAMENDLAIRRKRYRELTHRAGELENLLQAEAVMRARLTGVEEDERGLRLLDRQRLDLEKTLEGDDYAA
;
A
#
# COMPACT_ATOMS: atom_id res chain seq x y z
N MET A 1 -27.94 -70.52 272.09
CA MET A 1 -29.35 -70.07 272.02
C MET A 1 -29.79 -69.87 270.56
N ALA A 2 -29.46 -70.79 269.66
CA ALA A 2 -30.42 -71.86 269.36
C ALA A 2 -31.77 -71.43 268.75
N ARG A 3 -32.56 -70.62 269.45
CA ARG A 3 -34.01 -70.59 269.38
C ARG A 3 -34.62 -70.47 267.99
N ALA A 4 -34.60 -69.22 267.64
CA ALA A 4 -35.86 -68.65 267.30
C ALA A 4 -35.73 -68.29 265.86
N ARG A 5 -36.58 -68.94 265.09
CA ARG A 5 -37.25 -68.30 263.97
C ARG A 5 -36.36 -68.23 262.72
N GLU A 6 -35.45 -69.17 262.52
CA GLU A 6 -35.81 -70.48 261.91
C GLU A 6 -37.06 -70.41 261.00
N THR A 7 -38.23 -70.06 261.52
CA THR A 7 -39.47 -69.91 260.74
C THR A 7 -39.42 -68.82 259.67
N SER A 8 -38.73 -67.70 259.90
CA SER A 8 -38.58 -66.68 258.86
C SER A 8 -37.68 -67.16 257.71
N ALA A 9 -36.79 -68.12 257.98
CA ALA A 9 -35.96 -68.74 256.95
C ALA A 9 -36.75 -69.71 256.06
N ALA A 10 -37.85 -70.28 256.54
CA ALA A 10 -38.61 -71.27 255.78
C ALA A 10 -39.41 -70.62 254.63
N GLN A 11 -40.21 -69.59 254.91
CA GLN A 11 -41.16 -69.07 253.91
C GLN A 11 -40.51 -68.27 252.77
N ARG A 12 -39.43 -67.51 253.01
CA ARG A 12 -38.77 -66.77 251.91
C ARG A 12 -37.93 -67.66 250.98
N ARG A 13 -37.57 -68.88 251.43
CA ARG A 13 -36.99 -69.92 250.55
C ARG A 13 -37.98 -70.36 249.48
N GLU A 14 -39.28 -70.28 249.75
CA GLU A 14 -40.31 -70.77 248.84
C GLU A 14 -40.64 -69.72 247.76
N ASP A 15 -40.72 -68.45 248.13
CA ASP A 15 -41.07 -67.37 247.19
C ASP A 15 -40.09 -67.24 246.02
N CYS A 16 -38.78 -67.04 246.23
CA CYS A 16 -37.88 -66.75 245.10
C CYS A 16 -37.36 -68.00 244.37
N ARG A 17 -37.62 -69.21 244.88
CA ARG A 17 -37.54 -70.43 244.05
C ARG A 17 -38.48 -70.37 242.84
N ARG A 18 -39.64 -69.71 242.95
CA ARG A 18 -40.48 -69.44 241.76
C ARG A 18 -39.82 -68.48 240.79
N LEU A 19 -39.15 -67.45 241.29
CA LEU A 19 -38.35 -66.54 240.44
C LEU A 19 -37.20 -67.28 239.74
N ILE A 20 -36.60 -68.28 240.39
CA ILE A 20 -35.63 -69.18 239.74
C ILE A 20 -36.32 -69.96 238.61
N GLY A 21 -37.51 -70.51 238.85
CA GLY A 21 -38.27 -71.22 237.81
C GLY A 21 -38.61 -70.36 236.58
N ASP A 22 -39.04 -69.11 236.80
CA ASP A 22 -39.38 -68.21 235.70
C ASP A 22 -38.13 -67.72 234.92
N LEU A 23 -37.01 -67.52 235.60
CA LEU A 23 -35.76 -67.13 234.95
C LEU A 23 -35.12 -68.30 234.17
N ASP A 24 -35.23 -69.53 234.67
CA ASP A 24 -34.77 -70.72 233.95
C ASP A 24 -35.57 -70.93 232.64
N ALA A 25 -36.85 -70.56 232.61
CA ALA A 25 -37.65 -70.57 231.38
C ALA A 25 -37.19 -69.50 230.36
N GLN A 26 -36.75 -68.32 230.82
CA GLN A 26 -36.18 -67.30 229.93
C GLN A 26 -34.81 -67.72 229.37
N LEU A 27 -34.03 -68.48 230.13
CA LEU A 27 -32.78 -69.07 229.65
C LEU A 27 -33.01 -70.14 228.56
N ALA A 28 -34.11 -70.89 228.62
CA ALA A 28 -34.42 -71.91 227.62
C ALA A 28 -34.84 -71.36 226.25
N SER A 29 -35.42 -70.14 226.17
CA SER A 29 -35.94 -69.59 224.92
C SER A 29 -34.94 -68.74 224.11
N ARG A 30 -33.83 -68.31 224.72
CA ARG A 30 -32.86 -67.39 224.10
C ARG A 30 -32.09 -68.01 222.92
N ALA A 31 -31.73 -69.29 223.04
CA ALA A 31 -30.99 -70.01 222.00
C ALA A 31 -31.81 -70.16 220.70
N ALA A 32 -33.13 -70.29 220.79
CA ALA A 32 -34.01 -70.39 219.63
C ALA A 32 -34.16 -69.05 218.88
N THR A 33 -34.05 -67.91 219.58
CA THR A 33 -34.12 -66.58 218.94
C THR A 33 -32.85 -66.18 218.19
N GLU A 34 -31.67 -66.63 218.63
CA GLU A 34 -30.42 -66.31 217.94
C GLU A 34 -30.28 -67.04 216.60
N GLN A 35 -30.70 -68.30 216.52
CA GLN A 35 -30.66 -69.07 215.26
C GLN A 35 -31.58 -68.48 214.17
N ARG A 36 -32.71 -67.86 214.55
CA ARG A 36 -33.57 -67.19 213.58
C ARG A 36 -32.96 -65.92 213.00
N LYS A 37 -32.06 -65.25 213.74
CA LYS A 37 -31.40 -64.03 213.27
C LYS A 37 -30.35 -64.34 212.22
N SER A 38 -29.53 -65.37 212.45
CA SER A 38 -28.46 -65.75 211.51
C SER A 38 -29.00 -66.22 210.16
N ALA A 39 -30.14 -66.92 210.15
CA ALA A 39 -30.76 -67.37 208.90
C ALA A 39 -31.21 -66.21 207.99
N VAL A 40 -31.74 -65.14 208.57
CA VAL A 40 -32.23 -63.97 207.80
C VAL A 40 -31.07 -63.12 207.26
N GLU A 41 -29.95 -63.05 207.98
CA GLU A 41 -28.76 -62.34 207.52
C GLU A 41 -28.11 -63.03 206.31
N GLU A 42 -28.10 -64.36 206.27
CA GLU A 42 -27.58 -65.12 205.12
C GLU A 42 -28.44 -64.90 203.85
N GLU A 43 -29.76 -64.87 203.97
CA GLU A 43 -30.65 -64.61 202.82
C GLU A 43 -30.43 -63.21 202.22
N LEU A 44 -30.22 -62.18 203.06
CA LEU A 44 -29.95 -60.82 202.61
C LEU A 44 -28.62 -60.69 201.84
N THR A 45 -27.58 -61.40 202.29
CA THR A 45 -26.29 -61.41 201.57
C THR A 45 -26.39 -62.09 200.20
N GLY A 46 -27.25 -63.11 200.06
CA GLY A 46 -27.47 -63.79 198.78
C GLY A 46 -28.11 -62.89 197.72
N VAL A 47 -29.10 -62.09 198.10
CA VAL A 47 -29.80 -61.19 197.16
C VAL A 47 -28.92 -60.03 196.71
N GLY A 48 -28.08 -59.48 197.60
CA GLY A 48 -27.13 -58.42 197.25
C GLY A 48 -26.11 -58.83 196.17
N ALA A 49 -25.66 -60.09 196.19
CA ALA A 49 -24.70 -60.60 195.21
C ALA A 49 -25.29 -60.76 193.80
N GLN A 50 -26.58 -61.07 193.68
CA GLN A 50 -27.24 -61.28 192.38
C GLN A 50 -27.45 -59.97 191.61
N LEU A 51 -27.66 -58.86 192.31
CA LEU A 51 -27.91 -57.55 191.69
C LEU A 51 -26.65 -56.98 191.02
N LEU A 52 -25.51 -57.07 191.70
CA LEU A 52 -24.19 -56.70 191.17
C LEU A 52 -23.81 -57.47 189.90
N GLN A 53 -24.23 -58.73 189.78
CA GLN A 53 -23.94 -59.56 188.61
C GLN A 53 -24.78 -59.18 187.38
N GLN A 54 -25.95 -58.56 187.58
CA GLN A 54 -26.82 -58.10 186.50
C GLN A 54 -26.35 -56.77 185.92
N GLU A 55 -25.92 -55.83 186.76
CA GLU A 55 -25.42 -54.52 186.31
C GLU A 55 -24.16 -54.64 185.44
N SER A 56 -23.22 -55.53 185.81
CA SER A 56 -22.02 -55.76 185.01
C SER A 56 -22.33 -56.30 183.60
N ARG A 57 -23.38 -57.13 183.46
CA ARG A 57 -23.81 -57.65 182.15
C ARG A 57 -24.42 -56.57 181.24
N GLU A 58 -25.11 -55.56 181.79
CA GLU A 58 -25.64 -54.47 180.97
C GLU A 58 -24.52 -53.58 180.40
N GLU A 59 -23.46 -53.33 181.16
CA GLU A 59 -22.32 -52.53 180.70
C GLU A 59 -21.55 -53.24 179.57
N GLU A 60 -21.35 -54.56 179.68
CA GLU A 60 -20.75 -55.37 178.61
C GLU A 60 -21.53 -55.29 177.29
N LEU A 61 -22.86 -55.32 177.35
CA LEU A 61 -23.71 -55.20 176.15
C LEU A 61 -23.67 -53.81 175.52
N ARG A 62 -23.57 -52.74 176.32
CA ARG A 62 -23.42 -51.37 175.81
C ARG A 62 -22.06 -51.18 175.13
N ALA A 63 -20.99 -51.73 175.71
CA ALA A 63 -19.66 -51.73 175.11
C ALA A 63 -19.66 -52.48 173.76
N GLY A 64 -20.23 -53.68 173.71
CA GLY A 64 -20.31 -54.46 172.47
C GLY A 64 -21.10 -53.76 171.35
N ARG A 65 -22.14 -52.99 171.67
CA ARG A 65 -22.91 -52.22 170.68
C ARG A 65 -22.13 -51.03 170.10
N ALA A 66 -21.34 -50.35 170.93
CA ALA A 66 -20.49 -49.25 170.47
C ALA A 66 -19.37 -49.75 169.54
N GLU A 67 -18.76 -50.88 169.87
CA GLU A 67 -17.77 -51.55 169.02
C GLU A 67 -18.35 -51.96 167.67
N ALA A 68 -19.54 -52.57 167.64
CA ALA A 68 -20.20 -52.96 166.39
C ALA A 68 -20.47 -51.76 165.45
N LEU A 69 -20.90 -50.62 165.99
CA LEU A 69 -21.13 -49.40 165.21
C LEU A 69 -19.82 -48.80 164.68
N SER A 70 -18.73 -48.88 165.46
CA SER A 70 -17.41 -48.43 165.01
C SER A 70 -16.88 -49.27 163.84
N LEU A 71 -17.08 -50.60 163.90
CA LEU A 71 -16.67 -51.53 162.83
C LEU A 71 -17.47 -51.31 161.54
N VAL A 72 -18.78 -51.01 161.64
CA VAL A 72 -19.60 -50.70 160.46
C VAL A 72 -19.11 -49.43 159.75
N ARG A 73 -18.76 -48.38 160.51
CA ARG A 73 -18.21 -47.15 159.93
C ARG A 73 -16.84 -47.37 159.29
N GLN A 74 -15.96 -48.12 159.94
CA GLN A 74 -14.66 -48.49 159.36
C GLN A 74 -14.83 -49.29 158.07
N ARG A 75 -15.78 -50.23 158.02
CA ARG A 75 -16.08 -51.00 156.81
C ARG A 75 -16.58 -50.12 155.66
N GLN A 76 -17.41 -49.11 155.95
CA GLN A 76 -17.87 -48.15 154.93
C GLN A 76 -16.72 -47.29 154.40
N GLN A 77 -15.88 -46.75 155.27
CA GLN A 77 -14.71 -45.95 154.87
C GLN A 77 -13.74 -46.76 154.01
N LEU A 78 -13.43 -47.98 154.42
CA LEU A 78 -12.60 -48.90 153.63
C LEU A 78 -13.25 -49.28 152.30
N GLY A 79 -14.59 -49.35 152.24
CA GLY A 79 -15.33 -49.56 151.00
C GLY A 79 -15.18 -48.40 150.01
N ASP A 80 -15.40 -47.17 150.46
CA ASP A 80 -15.27 -45.97 149.62
C ASP A 80 -13.83 -45.75 149.15
N GLU A 81 -12.84 -46.05 150.01
CA GLU A 81 -11.42 -46.00 149.66
C GLU A 81 -11.08 -47.06 148.60
N PHE A 82 -11.61 -48.27 148.75
CA PHE A 82 -11.41 -49.34 147.77
C PHE A 82 -11.98 -48.95 146.40
N GLU A 83 -13.21 -48.46 146.31
CA GLU A 83 -13.83 -48.02 145.05
C GLU A 83 -13.03 -46.93 144.35
N ARG A 84 -12.57 -45.90 145.10
CA ARG A 84 -11.72 -44.83 144.53
C ARG A 84 -10.38 -45.37 144.02
N THR A 85 -9.80 -46.34 144.72
CA THR A 85 -8.56 -46.98 144.25
C THR A 85 -8.80 -47.84 143.03
N GLU A 86 -9.94 -48.53 142.92
CA GLU A 86 -10.30 -49.30 141.73
C GLU A 86 -10.53 -48.41 140.50
N GLU A 87 -11.26 -47.31 140.64
CA GLU A 87 -11.46 -46.33 139.55
C GLU A 87 -10.12 -45.73 139.10
N ARG A 88 -9.25 -45.39 140.04
CA ARG A 88 -7.91 -44.88 139.70
C ARG A 88 -7.07 -45.95 138.99
N LEU A 89 -7.17 -47.20 139.41
CA LEU A 89 -6.48 -48.32 138.76
C LEU A 89 -7.00 -48.57 137.34
N THR A 90 -8.30 -48.43 137.08
CA THR A 90 -8.85 -48.62 135.73
C THR A 90 -8.42 -47.48 134.79
N CYS A 91 -8.45 -46.23 135.25
CA CYS A 91 -7.92 -45.10 134.47
C CYS A 91 -6.44 -45.30 134.12
N LEU A 92 -5.61 -45.63 135.11
CA LEU A 92 -4.18 -45.87 134.89
C LEU A 92 -3.91 -47.05 133.95
N ARG A 93 -4.74 -48.11 133.97
CA ARG A 93 -4.65 -49.22 133.00
C ARG A 93 -4.94 -48.75 131.58
N SER A 94 -5.98 -47.96 131.37
CA SER A 94 -6.33 -47.46 130.04
C SER A 94 -5.27 -46.49 129.48
N GLU A 95 -4.65 -45.67 130.33
CA GLU A 95 -3.54 -44.80 129.95
C GLU A 95 -2.29 -45.63 129.60
N ALA A 96 -1.99 -46.68 130.38
CA ALA A 96 -0.89 -47.58 130.09
C ALA A 96 -1.10 -48.34 128.76
N GLU A 97 -2.33 -48.74 128.42
CA GLU A 97 -2.64 -49.38 127.14
C GLU A 97 -2.47 -48.43 125.95
N ARG A 98 -2.91 -47.17 126.06
CA ARG A 98 -2.69 -46.15 125.01
C ARG A 98 -1.21 -45.87 124.79
N LEU A 99 -0.46 -45.66 125.87
CA LEU A 99 0.98 -45.42 125.79
C LEU A 99 1.72 -46.62 125.20
N ARG A 100 1.28 -47.85 125.46
CA ARG A 100 1.82 -49.04 124.79
C ARG A 100 1.51 -49.03 123.29
N SER A 101 0.28 -48.74 122.89
CA SER A 101 -0.06 -48.68 121.46
C SER A 101 0.68 -47.58 120.70
N ASP A 102 0.90 -46.42 121.32
CA ASP A 102 1.67 -45.34 120.70
C ASP A 102 3.16 -45.71 120.65
N TRP A 103 3.67 -46.37 121.69
CA TRP A 103 5.04 -46.89 121.70
C TRP A 103 5.26 -47.96 120.64
N ASP A 104 4.31 -48.87 120.43
CA ASP A 104 4.39 -49.90 119.37
C ASP A 104 4.44 -49.25 117.98
N ARG A 105 3.65 -48.19 117.74
CA ARG A 105 3.67 -47.43 116.47
C ARG A 105 4.97 -46.67 116.26
N ASP A 106 5.46 -46.00 117.30
CA ASP A 106 6.73 -45.30 117.23
C ASP A 106 7.89 -46.29 117.04
N GLU A 107 7.83 -47.47 117.65
CA GLU A 107 8.80 -48.53 117.44
C GLU A 107 8.74 -49.10 116.02
N GLU A 108 7.56 -49.27 115.43
CA GLU A 108 7.38 -49.65 114.02
C GLU A 108 7.99 -48.60 113.08
N LEU A 109 7.72 -47.31 113.32
CA LEU A 109 8.30 -46.22 112.54
C LEU A 109 9.81 -46.17 112.69
N LEU A 110 10.33 -46.32 113.91
CA LEU A 110 11.76 -46.36 114.18
C LEU A 110 12.44 -47.56 113.52
N ARG A 111 11.81 -48.74 113.53
CA ARG A 111 12.30 -49.92 112.80
C ARG A 111 12.30 -49.69 111.28
N ALA A 112 11.33 -48.96 110.75
CA ALA A 112 11.20 -48.63 109.33
C ALA A 112 12.07 -47.43 108.87
N THR A 113 12.71 -46.68 109.78
CA THR A 113 13.53 -45.49 109.43
C THR A 113 14.54 -45.77 108.33
N ALA A 114 15.28 -46.86 108.45
CA ALA A 114 16.29 -47.25 107.47
C ALA A 114 15.70 -47.61 106.09
N GLU A 115 14.44 -48.06 106.03
CA GLU A 115 13.74 -48.29 104.75
C GLU A 115 13.27 -46.97 104.15
N ILE A 116 12.68 -46.09 104.95
CA ILE A 116 12.23 -44.76 104.51
C ILE A 116 13.40 -43.92 103.97
N GLU A 117 14.56 -43.95 104.62
CA GLU A 117 15.77 -43.26 104.14
C GLU A 117 16.24 -43.80 102.79
N ARG A 118 16.25 -45.14 102.60
CA ARG A 118 16.58 -45.75 101.32
C ARG A 118 15.57 -45.39 100.23
N ASP A 119 14.27 -45.39 100.53
CA ASP A 119 13.23 -45.03 99.58
C ASP A 119 13.32 -43.53 99.19
N TYR A 120 13.69 -42.66 100.12
CA TYR A 120 13.94 -41.25 99.82
C TYR A 120 15.18 -41.04 98.94
N ASP A 121 16.28 -41.72 99.25
CA ASP A 121 17.50 -41.66 98.45
C ASP A 121 17.26 -42.20 97.03
N THR A 122 16.56 -43.34 96.90
CA THR A 122 16.21 -43.89 95.58
C THR A 122 15.26 -42.96 94.81
N HIS A 123 14.27 -42.34 95.46
CA HIS A 123 13.44 -41.33 94.82
C HIS A 123 14.28 -40.13 94.36
N ARG A 124 15.26 -39.68 95.17
CA ARG A 124 16.15 -38.57 94.78
C ARG A 124 17.00 -38.93 93.56
N GLU A 125 17.52 -40.16 93.49
CA GLU A 125 18.25 -40.68 92.32
C GLU A 125 17.35 -40.76 91.07
N LEU A 126 16.13 -41.26 91.22
CA LEU A 126 15.13 -41.32 90.14
C LEU A 126 14.77 -39.93 89.64
N MET A 127 14.57 -38.96 90.53
CA MET A 127 14.31 -37.57 90.12
C MET A 127 15.50 -36.93 89.41
N SER A 128 16.75 -37.27 89.78
CA SER A 128 17.93 -36.81 89.03
C SER A 128 18.00 -37.43 87.64
N THR A 129 17.75 -38.74 87.51
CA THR A 129 17.78 -39.42 86.21
C THR A 129 16.64 -38.98 85.30
N GLU A 130 15.44 -38.73 85.82
CA GLU A 130 14.34 -38.16 85.05
C GLU A 130 14.68 -36.77 84.50
N ARG A 131 15.30 -35.91 85.33
CA ARG A 131 15.76 -34.58 84.88
C ARG A 131 16.81 -34.67 83.79
N GLU A 132 17.77 -35.59 83.92
CA GLU A 132 18.80 -35.84 82.91
C GLU A 132 18.19 -36.35 81.60
N LEU A 133 17.29 -37.33 81.66
CA LEU A 133 16.59 -37.86 80.48
C LEU A 133 15.71 -36.80 79.81
N THR A 134 15.02 -35.97 80.59
CA THR A 134 14.21 -34.86 80.06
C THR A 134 15.10 -33.83 79.37
N ALA A 135 16.26 -33.51 79.95
CA ALA A 135 17.25 -32.64 79.31
C ALA A 135 17.77 -33.25 78.00
N GLN A 136 18.14 -34.53 78.00
CA GLN A 136 18.58 -35.25 76.79
C GLN A 136 17.49 -35.29 75.70
N MET A 137 16.23 -35.52 76.07
CA MET A 137 15.11 -35.49 75.14
C MET A 137 14.92 -34.10 74.53
N SER A 138 15.01 -33.04 75.34
CA SER A 138 14.92 -31.66 74.83
C SER A 138 16.07 -31.33 73.86
N GLN A 139 17.28 -31.83 74.13
CA GLN A 139 18.42 -31.70 73.22
C GLN A 139 18.21 -32.49 71.93
N HIS A 140 17.66 -33.70 71.99
CA HIS A 140 17.35 -34.50 70.81
C HIS A 140 16.34 -33.80 69.91
N ILE A 141 15.24 -33.28 70.49
CA ILE A 141 14.23 -32.53 69.75
C ILE A 141 14.84 -31.27 69.10
N ALA A 142 15.72 -30.58 69.80
CA ALA A 142 16.44 -29.43 69.25
C ALA A 142 17.32 -29.84 68.05
N LEU A 143 18.10 -30.91 68.18
CA LEU A 143 18.94 -31.42 67.09
C LEU A 143 18.11 -31.93 65.90
N GLU A 144 16.97 -32.59 66.13
CA GLU A 144 16.06 -33.00 65.06
C GLU A 144 15.50 -31.79 64.31
N SER A 145 15.18 -30.70 65.02
CA SER A 145 14.73 -29.45 64.40
C SER A 145 15.84 -28.79 63.57
N GLU A 146 17.09 -28.83 64.03
CA GLU A 146 18.26 -28.35 63.29
C GLU A 146 18.52 -29.20 62.03
N ILE A 147 18.45 -30.53 62.15
CA ILE A 147 18.58 -31.46 61.02
C ILE A 147 17.49 -31.17 59.99
N ALA A 148 16.23 -31.04 60.40
CA ALA A 148 15.12 -30.71 59.50
C ALA A 148 15.33 -29.35 58.81
N GLY A 149 15.88 -28.36 59.53
CA GLY A 149 16.26 -27.06 58.99
C GLY A 149 17.33 -27.18 57.89
N VAL A 150 18.43 -27.87 58.18
CA VAL A 150 19.53 -28.10 57.23
C VAL A 150 19.07 -28.90 56.02
N GLU A 151 18.23 -29.93 56.20
CA GLU A 151 17.65 -30.67 55.08
C GLU A 151 16.77 -29.78 54.20
N GLY A 152 16.01 -28.87 54.81
CA GLY A 152 15.24 -27.85 54.11
C GLY A 152 16.14 -26.96 53.24
N GLU A 153 17.20 -26.40 53.82
CA GLU A 153 18.18 -25.57 53.09
C GLU A 153 18.86 -26.34 51.95
N ILE A 154 19.25 -27.59 52.17
CA ILE A 154 19.84 -28.44 51.12
C ILE A 154 18.86 -28.65 49.97
N ARG A 155 17.58 -28.92 50.26
CA ARG A 155 16.54 -29.08 49.22
C ARG A 155 16.36 -27.79 48.43
N GLU A 156 16.27 -26.65 49.10
CA GLU A 156 16.16 -25.34 48.44
C GLU A 156 17.36 -25.03 47.54
N GLN A 157 18.58 -25.31 48.01
CA GLN A 157 19.79 -25.14 47.23
C GLN A 157 19.83 -26.08 46.02
N ARG A 158 19.41 -27.34 46.16
CA ARG A 158 19.28 -28.27 45.04
C ARG A 158 18.31 -27.76 43.99
N PHE A 159 17.10 -27.34 44.38
CA PHE A 159 16.13 -26.75 43.46
C PHE A 159 16.65 -25.46 42.80
N ALA A 160 17.43 -24.64 43.53
CA ALA A 160 18.06 -23.46 42.95
C ALA A 160 19.11 -23.82 41.89
N VAL A 161 19.92 -24.85 42.14
CA VAL A 161 20.92 -25.35 41.17
C VAL A 161 20.23 -25.97 39.95
N GLU A 162 19.20 -26.80 40.13
CA GLU A 162 18.43 -27.41 39.05
C GLU A 162 17.80 -26.34 38.14
N ARG A 163 17.16 -25.32 38.72
CA ARG A 163 16.63 -24.17 37.95
C ARG A 163 17.70 -23.43 37.16
N ARG A 164 18.90 -23.23 37.76
CA ARG A 164 20.02 -22.62 37.04
C ARG A 164 20.50 -23.52 35.89
N GLN A 165 20.60 -24.83 36.10
CA GLN A 165 20.98 -25.77 35.05
C GLN A 165 19.99 -25.76 33.88
N GLU A 166 18.69 -25.81 34.15
CA GLU A 166 17.66 -25.70 33.11
C GLU A 166 17.74 -24.38 32.36
N HIS A 167 17.87 -23.26 33.08
CA HIS A 167 18.04 -21.94 32.47
C HIS A 167 19.24 -21.88 31.51
N TYR A 168 20.41 -22.37 31.96
CA TYR A 168 21.61 -22.38 31.11
C TYR A 168 21.53 -23.39 29.97
N ARG A 169 20.88 -24.56 30.16
CA ARG A 169 20.61 -25.51 29.07
C ARG A 169 19.76 -24.87 27.97
N GLY A 170 18.66 -24.20 28.34
CA GLY A 170 17.82 -23.47 27.38
C GLY A 170 18.58 -22.36 26.65
N ARG A 171 19.45 -21.61 27.35
CA ARG A 171 20.32 -20.61 26.69
C ARG A 171 21.30 -21.24 25.71
N CYS A 172 21.91 -22.37 26.06
CA CYS A 172 22.82 -23.10 25.17
C CYS A 172 22.10 -23.61 23.91
N GLU A 173 20.89 -24.16 24.04
CA GLU A 173 20.06 -24.60 22.92
C GLU A 173 19.66 -23.43 22.02
N SER A 174 19.25 -22.30 22.60
CA SER A 174 18.95 -21.09 21.84
C SER A 174 20.16 -20.58 21.07
N ILE A 175 21.35 -20.57 21.68
CA ILE A 175 22.59 -20.13 21.02
C ILE A 175 22.98 -21.09 19.91
N LYS A 176 22.84 -22.41 20.11
CA LYS A 176 23.07 -23.43 19.07
C LYS A 176 22.13 -23.21 17.87
N ALA A 177 20.83 -23.01 18.11
CA ALA A 177 19.88 -22.74 17.04
C ALA A 177 20.17 -21.43 16.29
N GLN A 178 20.62 -20.38 17.00
CA GLN A 178 21.07 -19.13 16.36
C GLN A 178 22.31 -19.35 15.49
N ARG A 179 23.28 -20.13 15.99
CA ARG A 179 24.49 -20.46 15.24
C ARG A 179 24.17 -21.25 13.98
N GLU A 180 23.30 -22.27 14.05
CA GLU A 180 22.89 -23.05 12.88
C GLU A 180 22.23 -22.16 11.81
N ARG A 181 21.38 -21.21 12.21
CA ARG A 181 20.79 -20.23 11.27
C ARG A 181 21.85 -19.35 10.62
N LEU A 182 22.83 -18.88 11.40
CA LEU A 182 23.93 -18.07 10.87
C LEU A 182 24.84 -18.89 9.95
N ASP A 183 25.11 -20.15 10.28
CA ASP A 183 25.93 -21.05 9.45
C ASP A 183 25.26 -21.29 8.09
N ILE A 184 23.93 -21.45 8.04
CA ILE A 184 23.16 -21.50 6.77
C ILE A 184 23.37 -20.22 5.95
N VAL A 185 23.16 -19.04 6.55
CA VAL A 185 23.32 -17.76 5.84
C VAL A 185 24.76 -17.57 5.36
N LEU A 186 25.75 -17.93 6.19
CA LEU A 186 27.16 -17.86 5.83
C LEU A 186 27.52 -18.84 4.72
N SER A 187 26.91 -20.03 4.69
CA SER A 187 27.09 -21.01 3.59
C SER A 187 26.63 -20.46 2.24
N GLU A 188 25.61 -19.59 2.24
CA GLU A 188 25.06 -18.98 1.03
C GLU A 188 25.82 -17.71 0.60
N SER A 189 26.69 -17.16 1.45
CA SER A 189 27.37 -15.88 1.22
C SER A 189 28.11 -15.81 -0.12
N ASN A 190 28.90 -16.84 -0.45
CA ASN A 190 29.63 -16.91 -1.72
C ASN A 190 28.67 -16.91 -2.92
N SER A 191 27.56 -17.66 -2.82
CA SER A 191 26.54 -17.70 -3.89
C SER A 191 25.83 -16.36 -4.05
N ILE A 192 25.58 -15.62 -2.96
CA ILE A 192 25.01 -14.28 -2.98
C ILE A 192 25.98 -13.30 -3.62
N THR A 193 27.28 -13.36 -3.27
CA THR A 193 28.30 -12.51 -3.87
C THR A 193 28.46 -12.77 -5.37
N GLU A 194 28.46 -14.03 -5.81
CA GLU A 194 28.51 -14.39 -7.23
C GLU A 194 27.29 -13.88 -7.98
N ARG A 195 26.07 -14.06 -7.43
CA ARG A 195 24.84 -13.53 -8.03
C ARG A 195 24.84 -12.01 -8.12
N LEU A 196 25.38 -11.32 -7.10
CA LEU A 196 25.53 -9.86 -7.13
C LEU A 196 26.50 -9.39 -8.21
N GLU A 197 27.62 -10.10 -8.41
CA GLU A 197 28.54 -9.80 -9.51
C GLU A 197 27.90 -10.06 -10.88
N GLN A 198 27.15 -11.16 -11.03
CA GLN A 198 26.40 -11.45 -12.25
C GLN A 198 25.36 -10.35 -12.53
N LEU A 199 24.64 -9.89 -11.52
CA LEU A 199 23.68 -8.78 -11.65
C LEU A 199 24.37 -7.49 -12.09
N LYS A 200 25.53 -7.15 -11.51
CA LYS A 200 26.32 -5.98 -11.92
C LYS A 200 26.77 -6.08 -13.38
N LYS A 201 27.23 -7.26 -13.82
CA LYS A 201 27.60 -7.50 -15.22
C LYS A 201 26.40 -7.34 -16.16
N ALA A 202 25.25 -7.94 -15.83
CA ALA A 202 24.03 -7.84 -16.61
C ALA A 202 23.54 -6.38 -16.75
N ARG A 203 23.59 -5.59 -15.67
CA ARG A 203 23.26 -4.15 -15.72
C ARG A 203 24.18 -3.35 -16.65
N LEU A 204 25.48 -3.61 -16.61
CA LEU A 204 26.43 -2.95 -17.52
C LEU A 204 26.18 -3.34 -18.98
N GLU A 205 25.78 -4.59 -19.25
CA GLU A 205 25.41 -5.05 -20.59
C GLU A 205 24.12 -4.39 -21.09
N GLU A 206 23.14 -4.22 -20.21
CA GLU A 206 21.89 -3.50 -20.49
C GLU A 206 22.16 -2.02 -20.83
N GLU A 207 22.95 -1.31 -20.01
CA GLU A 207 23.36 0.07 -20.28
C GLU A 207 24.07 0.21 -21.65
N ARG A 208 24.96 -0.73 -21.99
CA ARG A 208 25.62 -0.77 -23.31
C ARG A 208 24.65 -1.07 -24.45
N ALA A 209 23.63 -1.89 -24.22
CA ALA A 209 22.61 -2.18 -25.21
C ALA A 209 21.71 -0.96 -25.43
N GLU A 210 21.30 -0.26 -24.38
CA GLU A 210 20.54 0.99 -24.47
C GLU A 210 21.31 2.09 -25.20
N ALA A 211 22.60 2.28 -24.89
CA ALA A 211 23.44 3.24 -25.60
C ALA A 211 23.48 2.95 -27.11
N ARG A 212 23.62 1.66 -27.50
CA ARG A 212 23.56 1.24 -28.90
C ARG A 212 22.19 1.46 -29.53
N ARG A 213 21.10 1.23 -28.79
CA ARG A 213 19.73 1.50 -29.28
C ARG A 213 19.53 2.99 -29.56
N ARG A 214 19.94 3.87 -28.65
CA ARG A 214 19.85 5.33 -28.84
C ARG A 214 20.65 5.78 -30.06
N GLN A 215 21.88 5.28 -30.22
CA GLN A 215 22.68 5.55 -31.43
C GLN A 215 21.98 5.07 -32.70
N HIS A 216 21.36 3.90 -32.68
CA HIS A 216 20.62 3.38 -33.83
C HIS A 216 19.39 4.23 -34.16
N GLU A 217 18.62 4.64 -33.16
CA GLU A 217 17.47 5.54 -33.31
C GLU A 217 17.88 6.90 -33.88
N GLU A 218 18.99 7.48 -33.40
CA GLU A 218 19.57 8.71 -33.95
C GLU A 218 19.95 8.54 -35.43
N LEU A 219 20.60 7.43 -35.79
CA LEU A 219 20.95 7.12 -37.18
C LEU A 219 19.71 6.93 -38.06
N ILE A 220 18.65 6.28 -37.56
CA ILE A 220 17.37 6.17 -38.27
C ILE A 220 16.77 7.55 -38.49
N HIS A 221 16.74 8.42 -37.46
CA HIS A 221 16.24 9.78 -37.60
C HIS A 221 17.06 10.60 -38.59
N GLN A 222 18.40 10.48 -38.58
CA GLN A 222 19.26 11.12 -39.58
C GLN A 222 18.98 10.60 -40.99
N ARG A 223 18.84 9.27 -41.15
CA ARG A 223 18.48 8.66 -42.44
C ARG A 223 17.13 9.16 -42.93
N LEU A 224 16.09 9.19 -42.09
CA LEU A 224 14.77 9.70 -42.46
C LEU A 224 14.81 11.18 -42.85
N LYS A 225 15.60 12.01 -42.15
CA LYS A 225 15.81 13.41 -42.54
C LYS A 225 16.46 13.52 -43.91
N LEU A 226 17.54 12.75 -44.17
CA LEU A 226 18.23 12.77 -45.46
C LEU A 226 17.34 12.26 -46.59
N VAL A 227 16.60 11.15 -46.39
CA VAL A 227 15.61 10.64 -47.35
C VAL A 227 14.56 11.71 -47.64
N GLY A 228 13.97 12.32 -46.60
CA GLY A 228 13.00 13.39 -46.81
C GLY A 228 13.59 14.66 -47.46
N HIS A 229 14.90 14.89 -47.38
CA HIS A 229 15.57 15.94 -48.15
C HIS A 229 15.72 15.55 -49.63
N LEU A 230 16.16 14.31 -49.91
CA LEU A 230 16.28 13.78 -51.27
C LEU A 230 14.93 13.77 -51.99
N GLU A 231 13.87 13.25 -51.35
CA GLU A 231 12.51 13.23 -51.92
C GLU A 231 12.01 14.65 -52.28
N ARG A 232 12.36 15.67 -51.48
CA ARG A 232 12.00 17.06 -51.78
C ARG A 232 12.76 17.62 -52.97
N GLU A 233 14.06 17.36 -53.06
CA GLU A 233 14.86 17.84 -54.21
C GLU A 233 14.49 17.08 -55.49
N GLU A 234 14.29 15.77 -55.42
CA GLU A 234 13.78 14.94 -56.51
C GLU A 234 12.40 15.45 -56.98
N GLY A 235 11.49 15.74 -56.05
CA GLY A 235 10.19 16.36 -56.36
C GLY A 235 10.33 17.71 -57.08
N ARG A 236 11.21 18.60 -56.59
CA ARG A 236 11.48 19.89 -57.24
C ARG A 236 12.07 19.74 -58.64
N LEU A 237 12.98 18.79 -58.84
CA LEU A 237 13.58 18.52 -60.15
C LEU A 237 12.53 17.93 -61.11
N ARG A 238 11.65 17.02 -60.64
CA ARG A 238 10.52 16.52 -61.42
C ARG A 238 9.55 17.63 -61.83
N ASP A 239 9.20 18.52 -60.91
CA ASP A 239 8.33 19.67 -61.21
C ASP A 239 8.97 20.60 -62.25
N ARG A 240 10.28 20.87 -62.13
CA ARG A 240 11.04 21.63 -63.13
C ARG A 240 11.10 20.93 -64.48
N LEU A 241 11.27 19.60 -64.49
CA LEU A 241 11.29 18.81 -65.71
C LEU A 241 9.93 18.84 -66.41
N ALA A 242 8.84 18.70 -65.65
CA ALA A 242 7.48 18.80 -66.18
C ALA A 242 7.24 20.18 -66.81
N LEU A 243 7.58 21.26 -66.08
CA LEU A 243 7.47 22.62 -66.59
C LEU A 243 8.31 22.85 -67.86
N ALA A 244 9.55 22.39 -67.87
CA ALA A 244 10.43 22.51 -69.04
C ALA A 244 9.88 21.70 -70.24
N SER A 245 9.33 20.52 -69.99
CA SER A 245 8.70 19.69 -71.02
C SER A 245 7.46 20.35 -71.61
N ASP A 246 6.60 20.93 -70.77
CA ASP A 246 5.43 21.69 -71.20
C ASP A 246 5.83 22.91 -72.06
N GLN A 247 6.88 23.64 -71.63
CA GLN A 247 7.42 24.76 -72.40
C GLN A 247 8.04 24.32 -73.74
N VAL A 248 8.72 23.17 -73.78
CA VAL A 248 9.24 22.58 -75.03
C VAL A 248 8.09 22.24 -75.98
N GLU A 249 7.04 21.59 -75.51
CA GLU A 249 5.89 21.25 -76.37
C GLU A 249 5.11 22.49 -76.83
N GLU A 250 4.94 23.50 -75.96
CA GLU A 250 4.32 24.77 -76.34
C GLU A 250 5.15 25.51 -77.40
N THR A 251 6.48 25.59 -77.23
CA THR A 251 7.37 26.25 -78.20
C THR A 251 7.44 25.48 -79.52
N LYS A 252 7.45 24.13 -79.50
CA LYS A 252 7.31 23.31 -80.72
C LYS A 252 5.99 23.59 -81.45
N ALA A 253 4.87 23.67 -80.72
CA ALA A 253 3.57 23.98 -81.32
C ALA A 253 3.56 25.38 -81.95
N ARG A 254 4.15 26.38 -81.28
CA ARG A 254 4.33 27.74 -81.83
C ARG A 254 5.19 27.74 -83.10
N LEU A 255 6.31 27.02 -83.11
CA LEU A 255 7.18 26.89 -84.29
C LEU A 255 6.48 26.16 -85.45
N ALA A 256 5.68 25.13 -85.18
CA ALA A 256 4.87 24.45 -86.18
C ALA A 256 3.85 25.40 -86.82
N ALA A 257 3.13 26.19 -86.00
CA ALA A 257 2.23 27.23 -86.47
C ALA A 257 2.97 28.31 -87.30
N CYS A 258 4.20 28.65 -86.93
CA CYS A 258 5.05 29.54 -87.72
C CYS A 258 5.45 28.91 -89.07
N GLY A 259 5.72 27.60 -89.11
CA GLY A 259 5.94 26.86 -90.35
C GLY A 259 4.75 26.91 -91.30
N GLU A 260 3.53 26.73 -90.77
CA GLU A 260 2.29 26.90 -91.54
C GLU A 260 2.13 28.34 -92.05
N MET A 261 2.43 29.34 -91.23
CA MET A 261 2.40 30.75 -91.63
C MET A 261 3.43 31.08 -92.71
N LYS A 262 4.65 30.52 -92.64
CA LYS A 262 5.67 30.64 -93.71
C LYS A 262 5.16 30.04 -95.02
N ALA A 263 4.58 28.84 -94.99
CA ALA A 263 4.01 28.20 -96.17
C ALA A 263 2.86 29.04 -96.79
N ARG A 264 1.98 29.60 -95.96
CA ARG A 264 0.93 30.53 -96.41
C ARG A 264 1.51 31.81 -97.00
N LEU A 265 2.58 32.34 -96.41
CA LEU A 265 3.27 33.52 -96.93
C LEU A 265 3.91 33.26 -98.30
N GLU A 266 4.56 32.11 -98.49
CA GLU A 266 5.09 31.72 -99.81
C GLU A 266 3.99 31.59 -100.85
N GLN A 267 2.84 31.00 -100.49
CA GLN A 267 1.69 30.94 -101.37
C GLN A 267 1.21 32.34 -101.75
N LYS A 268 1.09 33.24 -100.78
CA LYS A 268 0.72 34.65 -101.02
C LYS A 268 1.74 35.37 -101.90
N HIS A 269 3.03 35.10 -101.72
CA HIS A 269 4.08 35.67 -102.57
C HIS A 269 3.95 35.20 -104.03
N ARG A 270 3.68 33.91 -104.25
CA ARG A 270 3.40 33.34 -105.59
C ARG A 270 2.15 33.96 -106.21
N GLU A 271 1.11 34.20 -105.42
CA GLU A 271 -0.12 34.89 -105.86
C GLU A 271 0.19 36.34 -106.28
N ILE A 272 0.95 37.09 -105.45
CA ILE A 272 1.39 38.46 -105.73
C ILE A 272 2.24 38.52 -106.99
N ASP A 273 3.22 37.64 -107.16
CA ASP A 273 4.05 37.58 -108.36
C ASP A 273 3.22 37.25 -109.61
N GLY A 274 2.24 36.36 -109.47
CA GLY A 274 1.28 36.05 -110.52
C GLY A 274 0.43 37.27 -110.91
N LEU A 275 -0.02 38.06 -109.94
CA LEU A 275 -0.77 39.29 -110.17
C LEU A 275 0.12 40.40 -110.77
N ARG A 276 1.35 40.59 -110.29
CA ARG A 276 2.31 41.57 -110.85
C ARG A 276 2.64 41.29 -112.31
N LYS A 277 2.83 40.01 -112.68
CA LYS A 277 3.02 39.62 -114.09
C LYS A 277 1.80 39.99 -114.94
N ARG A 278 0.59 39.82 -114.39
CA ARG A 278 -0.66 40.17 -115.07
C ARG A 278 -0.86 41.69 -115.16
N GLU A 279 -0.49 42.46 -114.15
CA GLU A 279 -0.49 43.94 -114.20
C GLU A 279 0.47 44.45 -115.27
N ALA A 280 1.70 43.93 -115.32
CA ALA A 280 2.65 44.25 -116.38
C ALA A 280 2.12 43.85 -117.78
N GLU A 281 1.39 42.74 -117.89
CA GLU A 281 0.70 42.36 -119.14
C GLU A 281 -0.45 43.31 -119.48
N LEU A 282 -1.23 43.76 -118.49
CA LEU A 282 -2.29 44.75 -118.67
C LEU A 282 -1.73 46.10 -119.14
N GLU A 283 -0.63 46.57 -118.55
CA GLU A 283 0.07 47.78 -118.96
C GLU A 283 0.59 47.66 -120.40
N ARG A 284 1.26 46.56 -120.74
CA ARG A 284 1.69 46.29 -122.13
C ARG A 284 0.51 46.25 -123.11
N LEU A 285 -0.60 45.63 -122.72
CA LEU A 285 -1.82 45.60 -123.55
C LEU A 285 -2.45 46.99 -123.71
N ARG A 286 -2.40 47.85 -122.68
CA ARG A 286 -2.83 49.26 -122.77
C ARG A 286 -1.93 50.06 -123.70
N GLU A 287 -0.61 49.95 -123.55
CA GLU A 287 0.37 50.64 -124.41
C GLU A 287 0.24 50.19 -125.87
N GLN A 288 0.18 48.88 -126.11
CA GLN A 288 0.00 48.36 -127.47
C GLN A 288 -1.38 48.70 -128.03
N GLY A 289 -2.43 48.73 -127.19
CA GLY A 289 -3.78 49.14 -127.57
C GLY A 289 -3.87 50.62 -127.94
N THR A 290 -3.20 51.50 -127.19
CA THR A 290 -3.13 52.94 -127.48
C THR A 290 -2.30 53.22 -128.73
N GLN A 291 -1.17 52.54 -128.92
CA GLN A 291 -0.35 52.62 -130.13
C GLN A 291 -1.09 52.12 -131.37
N LEU A 292 -1.79 50.97 -131.28
CA LEU A 292 -2.63 50.46 -132.37
C LEU A 292 -3.83 51.37 -132.64
N GLY A 293 -4.46 51.94 -131.61
CA GLY A 293 -5.52 52.93 -131.75
C GLY A 293 -5.05 54.17 -132.53
N ALA A 294 -3.89 54.73 -132.17
CA ALA A 294 -3.31 55.88 -132.87
C ALA A 294 -2.95 55.55 -134.34
N ARG A 295 -2.41 54.36 -134.61
CA ARG A 295 -2.13 53.89 -135.98
C ARG A 295 -3.42 53.67 -136.79
N LEU A 296 -4.45 53.09 -136.18
CA LEU A 296 -5.77 52.92 -136.78
C LEU A 296 -6.40 54.28 -137.12
N GLU A 297 -6.34 55.25 -136.22
CA GLU A 297 -6.83 56.60 -136.46
C GLU A 297 -6.07 57.30 -137.58
N SER A 298 -4.74 57.17 -137.62
CA SER A 298 -3.93 57.69 -138.73
C SER A 298 -4.28 57.01 -140.06
N ALA A 299 -4.44 55.68 -140.07
CA ALA A 299 -4.86 54.93 -141.26
C ALA A 299 -6.26 55.34 -141.72
N ARG A 300 -7.22 55.54 -140.80
CA ARG A 300 -8.57 56.03 -141.11
C ARG A 300 -8.55 57.46 -141.65
N ARG A 301 -7.77 58.37 -141.06
CA ARG A 301 -7.59 59.74 -141.58
C ARG A 301 -7.02 59.71 -142.99
N ARG A 302 -5.98 58.91 -143.24
CA ARG A 302 -5.37 58.76 -144.57
C ARG A 302 -6.30 58.11 -145.59
N LEU A 303 -7.13 57.17 -145.15
CA LEU A 303 -8.17 56.55 -145.97
C LEU A 303 -9.28 57.56 -146.31
N MET A 304 -9.67 58.42 -145.35
CA MET A 304 -10.64 59.50 -145.56
C MET A 304 -10.08 60.59 -146.50
N GLU A 305 -8.83 61.01 -146.31
CA GLU A 305 -8.11 61.92 -147.21
C GLU A 305 -8.07 61.34 -148.64
N LEU A 306 -7.62 60.09 -148.79
CA LEU A 306 -7.59 59.40 -150.08
C LEU A 306 -8.98 59.18 -150.66
N GLN A 307 -10.06 59.11 -149.89
CA GLN A 307 -11.44 59.04 -150.40
C GLN A 307 -11.98 60.42 -150.82
N GLN A 308 -11.52 61.50 -150.18
CA GLN A 308 -11.96 62.88 -150.45
C GLN A 308 -11.18 63.56 -151.59
N THR A 309 -9.90 63.23 -151.82
CA THR A 309 -9.10 63.76 -152.95
C THR A 309 -9.41 63.00 -154.24
N SER A 310 -10.50 63.38 -154.91
CA SER A 310 -10.81 62.90 -156.26
C SER A 310 -10.33 63.89 -157.31
N ASP A 311 -9.25 63.56 -158.01
CA ASP A 311 -8.68 64.37 -159.11
C ASP A 311 -9.64 64.52 -160.31
N PHE A 312 -10.81 63.87 -160.25
CA PHE A 312 -11.93 63.97 -161.20
C PHE A 312 -12.98 65.03 -160.85
N LEU A 313 -12.69 65.99 -159.95
CA LEU A 313 -13.63 67.05 -159.57
C LEU A 313 -13.00 68.44 -159.78
N GLY A 314 -13.49 69.16 -160.80
CA GLY A 314 -13.32 70.61 -160.90
C GLY A 314 -14.04 71.33 -159.74
N PRO A 315 -13.85 72.66 -159.57
CA PRO A 315 -14.23 73.41 -158.37
C PRO A 315 -15.73 73.42 -158.00
N GLU A 316 -16.59 72.72 -158.74
CA GLU A 316 -18.03 72.54 -158.44
C GLU A 316 -18.53 71.09 -158.51
N GLY A 317 -17.66 70.07 -158.41
CA GLY A 317 -18.12 68.74 -157.99
C GLY A 317 -18.99 67.94 -159.00
N GLU A 318 -18.90 68.21 -160.30
CA GLU A 318 -19.57 67.42 -161.34
C GLU A 318 -18.58 66.63 -162.22
N ARG A 319 -18.93 65.36 -162.49
CA ARG A 319 -18.16 64.44 -163.34
C ARG A 319 -18.13 64.94 -164.79
N VAL A 320 -16.94 65.23 -165.31
CA VAL A 320 -16.76 65.56 -166.73
C VAL A 320 -16.72 64.25 -167.53
N THR A 321 -17.89 63.78 -167.97
CA THR A 321 -18.01 62.60 -168.85
C THR A 321 -18.23 62.92 -170.32
N ASP A 322 -18.24 64.18 -170.75
CA ASP A 322 -18.50 64.52 -172.17
C ASP A 322 -17.33 65.27 -172.84
N GLY A 323 -16.76 64.62 -173.86
CA GLY A 323 -15.51 64.93 -174.56
C GLY A 323 -15.48 66.16 -175.47
N ALA A 324 -15.90 67.34 -175.01
CA ALA A 324 -15.77 68.57 -175.83
C ALA A 324 -15.36 69.86 -175.08
N ALA A 325 -14.98 69.79 -173.80
CA ALA A 325 -14.81 71.00 -172.97
C ALA A 325 -13.40 71.27 -172.42
N TRP A 326 -12.34 70.73 -173.04
CA TRP A 326 -10.97 71.11 -172.71
C TRP A 326 -10.34 71.78 -173.92
N ARG A 327 -10.42 73.12 -173.99
CA ARG A 327 -9.68 73.93 -174.97
C ARG A 327 -8.21 74.10 -174.57
N GLN A 328 -7.87 73.82 -173.30
CA GLN A 328 -6.52 73.88 -172.73
C GLN A 328 -6.31 72.74 -171.72
N CYS A 329 -5.08 72.22 -171.65
CA CYS A 329 -4.64 71.13 -170.76
C CYS A 329 -4.79 71.51 -169.26
N PRO A 330 -5.55 70.78 -168.43
CA PRO A 330 -5.66 71.06 -166.98
C PRO A 330 -4.37 70.86 -166.19
N LEU A 331 -3.44 70.07 -166.73
CA LEU A 331 -2.17 69.74 -166.08
C LEU A 331 -1.02 70.65 -166.56
N CYS A 332 -1.22 71.43 -167.63
CA CYS A 332 -0.11 72.10 -168.32
C CYS A 332 -0.45 73.38 -169.13
N GLY A 333 -1.73 73.75 -169.28
CA GLY A 333 -2.19 75.03 -169.86
C GLY A 333 -2.13 75.20 -171.38
N SER A 334 -1.58 74.24 -172.14
CA SER A 334 -1.44 74.29 -173.61
C SER A 334 -2.72 73.96 -174.37
N ALA A 335 -2.89 74.51 -175.58
CA ALA A 335 -4.03 74.21 -176.46
C ALA A 335 -3.99 72.74 -176.91
N LEU A 336 -5.06 72.01 -176.59
CA LEU A 336 -5.12 70.55 -176.73
C LEU A 336 -5.36 70.10 -178.18
N ASP A 337 -4.38 69.43 -178.74
CA ASP A 337 -4.47 68.56 -179.91
C ASP A 337 -4.86 67.11 -179.51
N GLU A 338 -5.51 66.38 -180.42
CA GLU A 338 -6.19 65.09 -180.12
C GLU A 338 -5.26 64.02 -179.51
N ALA A 339 -3.97 64.04 -179.89
CA ALA A 339 -2.95 63.15 -179.33
C ALA A 339 -2.65 63.42 -177.85
N HIS A 340 -2.71 64.68 -177.39
CA HIS A 340 -2.52 65.03 -175.99
C HIS A 340 -3.71 64.62 -175.11
N ARG A 341 -4.93 64.66 -175.65
CA ARG A 341 -6.16 64.30 -174.92
C ARG A 341 -6.16 62.82 -174.50
N GLN A 342 -5.73 61.93 -175.40
CA GLN A 342 -5.63 60.49 -175.11
C GLN A 342 -4.53 60.14 -174.09
N LEU A 343 -3.43 60.90 -174.06
CA LEU A 343 -2.36 60.69 -173.09
C LEU A 343 -2.81 61.11 -171.68
N LEU A 344 -3.57 62.21 -171.59
CA LEU A 344 -4.13 62.73 -170.35
C LEU A 344 -5.19 61.79 -169.74
N GLU A 345 -6.06 61.20 -170.56
CA GLU A 345 -7.03 60.19 -170.13
C GLU A 345 -6.36 58.93 -169.57
N ARG A 346 -5.27 58.46 -170.19
CA ARG A 346 -4.48 57.32 -169.69
C ARG A 346 -3.79 57.64 -168.37
N GLU A 347 -3.16 58.81 -168.26
CA GLU A 347 -2.49 59.22 -167.01
C GLU A 347 -3.48 59.38 -165.85
N LEU A 348 -4.68 59.92 -166.11
CA LEU A 348 -5.74 60.03 -165.11
C LEU A 348 -6.32 58.66 -164.72
N ALA A 349 -6.56 57.77 -165.69
CA ALA A 349 -7.02 56.41 -165.41
C ALA A 349 -5.99 55.59 -164.62
N ASP A 350 -4.70 55.71 -164.92
CA ASP A 350 -3.63 55.06 -164.17
C ASP A 350 -3.49 55.62 -162.75
N ARG A 351 -3.67 56.94 -162.55
CA ARG A 351 -3.70 57.54 -161.21
C ARG A 351 -4.91 57.08 -160.41
N GLU A 352 -6.09 56.99 -161.02
CA GLU A 352 -7.29 56.52 -160.35
C GLU A 352 -7.23 55.02 -160.01
N ALA A 353 -6.68 54.19 -160.90
CA ALA A 353 -6.42 52.78 -160.62
C ALA A 353 -5.43 52.60 -159.45
N LYS A 354 -4.35 53.39 -159.40
CA LYS A 354 -3.40 53.40 -158.26
C LYS A 354 -4.10 53.83 -156.97
N ARG A 355 -4.92 54.87 -157.00
CA ARG A 355 -5.69 55.34 -155.83
C ARG A 355 -6.70 54.29 -155.34
N VAL A 356 -7.45 53.66 -156.24
CA VAL A 356 -8.40 52.59 -155.87
C VAL A 356 -7.67 51.38 -155.28
N ALA A 357 -6.50 51.03 -155.82
CA ALA A 357 -5.65 49.99 -155.24
C ALA A 357 -5.13 50.36 -153.84
N GLU A 358 -4.69 51.61 -153.65
CA GLU A 358 -4.26 52.13 -152.34
C GLU A 358 -5.40 52.17 -151.32
N VAL A 359 -6.60 52.60 -151.71
CA VAL A 359 -7.79 52.59 -150.84
C VAL A 359 -8.14 51.16 -150.43
N ARG A 360 -8.11 50.20 -151.36
CA ARG A 360 -8.42 48.79 -151.05
C ARG A 360 -7.36 48.15 -150.15
N ALA A 361 -6.08 48.49 -150.35
CA ALA A 361 -5.00 48.06 -149.48
C ALA A 361 -5.14 48.65 -148.07
N LEU A 362 -5.43 49.94 -147.94
CA LEU A 362 -5.67 50.62 -146.67
C LEU A 362 -6.93 50.09 -145.96
N GLN A 363 -8.00 49.77 -146.68
CA GLN A 363 -9.19 49.11 -146.12
C GLN A 363 -8.86 47.73 -145.53
N GLY A 364 -8.02 46.95 -146.21
CA GLY A 364 -7.49 45.68 -145.70
C GLY A 364 -6.68 45.88 -144.40
N VAL A 365 -5.83 46.90 -144.36
CA VAL A 365 -5.04 47.25 -143.16
C VAL A 365 -5.93 47.69 -142.00
N VAL A 366 -6.94 48.53 -142.25
CA VAL A 366 -7.89 49.00 -141.22
C VAL A 366 -8.68 47.83 -140.63
N SER A 367 -9.21 46.93 -141.46
CA SER A 367 -9.96 45.74 -140.99
C SER A 367 -9.09 44.79 -140.17
N ALA A 368 -7.84 44.56 -140.58
CA ALA A 368 -6.88 43.77 -139.81
C ALA A 368 -6.59 44.41 -138.44
N MET A 369 -6.34 45.72 -138.41
CA MET A 369 -6.10 46.46 -137.17
C MET A 369 -7.33 46.49 -136.24
N GLU A 370 -8.55 46.57 -136.77
CA GLU A 370 -9.79 46.50 -135.98
C GLU A 370 -9.99 45.14 -135.31
N ASN A 371 -9.72 44.05 -136.04
CA ASN A 371 -9.75 42.71 -135.49
C ASN A 371 -8.68 42.51 -134.39
N ASP A 372 -7.45 42.97 -134.62
CA ASP A 372 -6.39 42.93 -133.61
C ASP A 372 -6.77 43.73 -132.35
N LEU A 373 -7.40 44.90 -132.53
CA LEU A 373 -7.87 45.72 -131.42
C LEU A 373 -9.01 45.05 -130.64
N ALA A 374 -9.93 44.35 -131.33
CA ALA A 374 -11.01 43.60 -130.69
C ALA A 374 -10.49 42.41 -129.87
N ILE A 375 -9.52 41.64 -130.40
CA ILE A 375 -8.86 40.54 -129.70
C ILE A 375 -8.16 41.05 -128.43
N ARG A 376 -7.44 42.17 -128.54
CA ARG A 376 -6.73 42.79 -127.40
C ARG A 376 -7.69 43.34 -126.35
N ARG A 377 -8.81 43.95 -126.76
CA ARG A 377 -9.87 44.41 -125.83
C ARG A 377 -10.51 43.27 -125.06
N LYS A 378 -10.75 42.13 -125.73
CA LYS A 378 -11.27 40.91 -125.07
C LYS A 378 -10.27 40.40 -124.03
N ARG A 379 -8.99 40.26 -124.40
CA ARG A 379 -7.91 39.83 -123.49
C ARG A 379 -7.72 40.80 -122.31
N TYR A 380 -7.86 42.11 -122.54
CA TYR A 380 -7.80 43.12 -121.49
C TYR A 380 -8.95 43.00 -120.48
N ARG A 381 -10.20 42.78 -120.93
CA ARG A 381 -11.36 42.59 -120.04
C ARG A 381 -11.22 41.33 -119.19
N GLU A 382 -10.76 40.23 -119.78
CA GLU A 382 -10.52 38.96 -119.07
C GLU A 382 -9.47 39.10 -117.96
N LEU A 383 -8.43 39.90 -118.19
CA LEU A 383 -7.38 40.16 -117.20
C LEU A 383 -7.79 41.20 -116.14
N THR A 384 -8.61 42.21 -116.49
CA THR A 384 -8.99 43.31 -115.57
C THR A 384 -9.91 42.85 -114.43
N HIS A 385 -10.80 41.88 -114.68
CA HIS A 385 -11.73 41.36 -113.65
C HIS A 385 -10.99 40.78 -112.42
N ARG A 386 -9.70 40.43 -112.55
CA ARG A 386 -8.92 39.75 -111.51
C ARG A 386 -7.85 40.62 -110.84
N ALA A 387 -7.78 41.92 -111.18
CA ALA A 387 -6.67 42.81 -110.75
C ALA A 387 -6.94 43.62 -109.46
N GLY A 388 -8.13 43.50 -108.85
CA GLY A 388 -8.51 44.29 -107.66
C GLY A 388 -7.99 43.78 -106.30
N GLU A 389 -7.20 42.69 -106.28
CA GLU A 389 -6.85 41.97 -105.04
C GLU A 389 -5.42 42.23 -104.54
N LEU A 390 -4.58 42.95 -105.30
CA LEU A 390 -3.14 43.06 -105.01
C LEU A 390 -2.84 43.82 -103.71
N GLU A 391 -3.48 44.97 -103.46
CA GLU A 391 -3.23 45.78 -102.27
C GLU A 391 -3.58 45.03 -100.97
N ASN A 392 -4.70 44.29 -100.97
CA ASN A 392 -5.12 43.47 -99.85
C ASN A 392 -4.13 42.32 -99.57
N LEU A 393 -3.56 41.71 -100.63
CA LEU A 393 -2.56 40.66 -100.49
C LEU A 393 -1.22 41.21 -99.96
N LEU A 394 -0.80 42.39 -100.40
CA LEU A 394 0.42 43.06 -99.90
C LEU A 394 0.30 43.42 -98.41
N GLN A 395 -0.85 43.93 -97.98
CA GLN A 395 -1.12 44.19 -96.56
C GLN A 395 -1.14 42.90 -95.73
N ALA A 396 -1.79 41.84 -96.23
CA ALA A 396 -1.80 40.54 -95.56
C ALA A 396 -0.39 39.93 -95.46
N GLU A 397 0.44 40.07 -96.50
CA GLU A 397 1.84 39.65 -96.49
C GLU A 397 2.65 40.43 -95.44
N ALA A 398 2.51 41.76 -95.37
CA ALA A 398 3.23 42.58 -94.40
C ALA A 398 2.88 42.21 -92.95
N VAL A 399 1.60 41.98 -92.65
CA VAL A 399 1.15 41.53 -91.32
C VAL A 399 1.71 40.16 -90.98
N MET A 400 1.75 39.22 -91.94
CA MET A 400 2.35 37.90 -91.71
C MET A 400 3.87 37.98 -91.51
N ARG A 401 4.60 38.84 -92.25
CA ARG A 401 6.03 39.05 -92.05
C ARG A 401 6.35 39.61 -90.67
N ALA A 402 5.59 40.61 -90.22
CA ALA A 402 5.76 41.20 -88.89
C ALA A 402 5.50 40.18 -87.76
N ARG A 403 4.62 39.20 -87.97
CA ARG A 403 4.39 38.11 -87.01
C ARG A 403 5.49 37.05 -87.03
N LEU A 404 6.28 36.94 -88.10
CA LEU A 404 7.35 35.95 -88.25
C LEU A 404 8.71 36.41 -87.74
N THR A 405 8.89 37.66 -87.32
CA THR A 405 10.19 38.20 -86.88
C THR A 405 10.72 37.61 -85.56
N GLY A 406 9.92 36.83 -84.82
CA GLY A 406 10.34 36.16 -83.56
C GLY A 406 10.75 34.70 -83.71
N VAL A 407 10.65 34.10 -84.90
CA VAL A 407 10.82 32.64 -85.06
C VAL A 407 12.25 32.17 -84.77
N GLU A 408 13.27 32.96 -85.12
CA GLU A 408 14.66 32.60 -84.83
C GLU A 408 14.98 32.65 -83.32
N GLU A 409 14.30 33.52 -82.57
CA GLU A 409 14.41 33.60 -81.11
C GLU A 409 13.73 32.39 -80.47
N ASP A 410 12.55 31.99 -80.97
CA ASP A 410 11.84 30.78 -80.54
C ASP A 410 12.64 29.50 -80.83
N GLU A 411 13.29 29.39 -82.00
CA GLU A 411 14.16 28.24 -82.33
C GLU A 411 15.38 28.14 -81.42
N ARG A 412 16.01 29.28 -81.07
CA ARG A 412 17.13 29.32 -80.13
C ARG A 412 16.66 29.00 -78.70
N GLY A 413 15.49 29.52 -78.32
CA GLY A 413 14.83 29.24 -77.03
C GLY A 413 14.53 27.75 -76.87
N LEU A 414 13.95 27.11 -77.88
CA LEU A 414 13.67 25.67 -77.88
C LEU A 414 14.94 24.84 -77.67
N ARG A 415 16.04 25.16 -78.36
CA ARG A 415 17.31 24.42 -78.18
C ARG A 415 17.87 24.55 -76.76
N LEU A 416 17.68 25.71 -76.12
CA LEU A 416 18.10 25.92 -74.74
C LEU A 416 17.21 25.13 -73.77
N LEU A 417 15.90 25.18 -73.97
CA LEU A 417 14.93 24.43 -73.17
C LEU A 417 15.10 22.92 -73.31
N ASP A 418 15.36 22.39 -74.51
CA ASP A 418 15.63 20.97 -74.74
C ASP A 418 16.93 20.52 -74.05
N ARG A 419 17.97 21.36 -74.03
CA ARG A 419 19.19 21.07 -73.26
C ARG A 419 18.91 21.04 -71.76
N GLN A 420 18.20 22.04 -71.24
CA GLN A 420 17.80 22.08 -69.84
C GLN A 420 16.97 20.86 -69.45
N ARG A 421 16.02 20.44 -70.30
CA ARG A 421 15.22 19.23 -70.11
C ARG A 421 16.10 17.98 -70.03
N LEU A 422 17.01 17.80 -70.98
CA LEU A 422 17.93 16.65 -71.02
C LEU A 422 18.90 16.63 -69.82
N ASP A 423 19.38 17.79 -69.39
CA ASP A 423 20.25 17.90 -68.22
C ASP A 423 19.47 17.54 -66.93
N LEU A 424 18.21 17.99 -66.81
CA LEU A 424 17.32 17.61 -65.70
C LEU A 424 17.00 16.11 -65.71
N GLU A 425 16.68 15.52 -66.87
CA GLU A 425 16.46 14.07 -67.02
C GLU A 425 17.68 13.27 -66.54
N LYS A 426 18.89 13.68 -66.96
CA LYS A 426 20.13 13.03 -66.52
C LYS A 426 20.38 13.15 -65.02
N THR A 427 20.12 14.31 -64.41
CA THR A 427 20.27 14.47 -62.95
C THR A 427 19.30 13.58 -62.17
N LEU A 428 18.08 13.39 -62.69
CA LEU A 428 17.07 12.51 -62.09
C LEU A 428 17.42 11.03 -62.29
N GLU A 429 17.95 10.63 -63.44
CA GLU A 429 18.37 9.23 -63.71
C GLU A 429 19.64 8.83 -62.95
N GLY A 430 20.55 9.79 -62.74
CA GLY A 430 21.81 9.56 -62.02
C GLY A 430 21.68 9.55 -60.50
N ASP A 431 20.49 9.83 -59.95
CA ASP A 431 20.26 10.09 -58.52
C ASP A 431 21.22 11.16 -57.93
N ASP A 432 21.71 12.06 -58.78
CA ASP A 432 22.67 13.09 -58.44
C ASP A 432 21.93 14.37 -58.01
N TYR A 433 21.34 14.30 -56.82
CA TYR A 433 20.57 15.40 -56.21
C TYR A 433 21.45 16.44 -55.51
N ALA A 434 22.77 16.31 -55.61
CA ALA A 434 23.76 17.21 -55.05
C ALA A 434 24.12 18.31 -56.08
N ALA A 435 23.28 19.34 -56.18
CA ALA A 435 23.55 20.54 -56.98
C ALA A 435 23.42 21.81 -56.12
#